data_AF-A0A7V9EIT7-F1
#
_entry.id   AF-A0A7V9EIT7-F1
#
_cell.length_a   1.000
_cell.length_b   1.000
_cell.length_c   1.000
_cell.angle_alpha   90.00
_cell.angle_beta   90.00
_cell.angle_gamma   90.00
#
_symmetry.space_group_name_H-M   'P 1'
#
loop_
_entity.id
_entity.type
_entity.pdbx_description
1 polymer ?
#
loop_
_entity_poly.entity_id
_entity_poly.type
_entity_poly.pdbx_seq_one_letter_code
_entity_poly.pdbx_strand_id
1 'polypeptide(L)' 'RSPERAQAVVSAAFDRGLVLLSCGLYGNVIRLLPPLTIGEEDLEGGLAILEESLAA' A
#
# COMPACT_ATOMS: atom_id res chain seq x y z
N ARG A 1 -1.38 -9.25 16.52
CA ARG A 1 -1.77 -8.81 15.16
C ARG A 1 -2.14 -7.33 15.24
N SER A 2 -2.00 -6.54 14.17
CA SER A 2 -2.15 -5.07 14.20
C SER A 2 -2.93 -4.56 12.97
N PRO A 3 -4.27 -4.72 12.94
CA PRO A 3 -5.11 -4.20 11.86
C PRO A 3 -5.05 -2.66 11.75
N GLU A 4 -4.89 -1.96 12.87
CA GLU A 4 -4.83 -0.49 12.91
C GLU A 4 -3.61 0.02 12.14
N ARG A 5 -2.49 -0.71 12.21
CA ARG A 5 -1.29 -0.42 11.41
C ARG A 5 -1.57 -0.56 9.92
N ALA A 6 -2.23 -1.62 9.48
CA ALA A 6 -2.55 -1.79 8.06
C ALA A 6 -3.48 -0.67 7.56
N GLN A 7 -4.46 -0.26 8.38
CA GLN A 7 -5.35 0.84 8.04
C GLN A 7 -4.62 2.20 8.00
N ALA A 8 -3.70 2.44 8.93
CA ALA A 8 -2.86 3.64 8.94
C ALA A 8 -2.00 3.73 7.67
N VAL A 9 -1.35 2.63 7.28
CA VAL A 9 -0.54 2.58 6.05
C VAL A 9 -1.39 2.82 4.81
N VAL A 10 -2.59 2.23 4.71
CA VAL A 10 -3.50 2.47 3.59
C VAL A 10 -3.93 3.93 3.51
N SER A 11 -4.25 4.56 4.63
CA SER A 11 -4.58 5.99 4.67
C SER A 11 -3.39 6.86 4.25
N ALA A 12 -2.20 6.59 4.80
CA ALA A 12 -0.97 7.29 4.49
C ALA A 12 -0.60 7.19 3.00
N ALA A 13 -0.74 6.00 2.40
CA ALA A 13 -0.50 5.79 0.97
C ALA A 13 -1.51 6.56 0.12
N PHE A 14 -2.79 6.57 0.51
CA PHE A 14 -3.83 7.30 -0.20
C PHE A 14 -3.56 8.81 -0.21
N ASP A 15 -3.15 9.38 0.93
CA ASP A 15 -2.78 10.80 1.03
C ASP A 15 -1.57 11.16 0.16
N ARG A 16 -0.70 10.18 -0.13
CA ARG A 16 0.47 10.31 -1.03
C ARG A 16 0.15 9.98 -2.49
N GLY A 17 -1.10 9.67 -2.82
CA GLY A 17 -1.53 9.38 -4.19
C GLY A 17 -1.45 7.92 -4.62
N LEU A 18 -1.19 6.99 -3.70
CA LEU A 18 -1.18 5.54 -3.97
C LEU A 18 -2.43 4.85 -3.41
N VAL A 19 -3.21 4.23 -4.29
CA VAL A 19 -4.38 3.43 -3.88
C VAL A 19 -3.94 2.03 -3.45
N LEU A 20 -4.13 1.70 -2.17
CA LEU A 20 -3.86 0.38 -1.59
C LEU A 20 -5.10 -0.25 -0.99
N LEU A 21 -5.06 -1.57 -0.84
CA LEU A 21 -6.14 -2.36 -0.29
C LEU A 21 -5.61 -3.20 0.87
N SER A 22 -6.28 -3.14 2.02
CA SER A 22 -6.05 -4.07 3.13
C SER A 22 -6.99 -5.28 3.04
N CYS A 23 -6.54 -6.45 3.50
CA CYS A 23 -7.32 -7.69 3.48
C CYS A 23 -6.88 -8.68 4.58
N GLY A 24 -7.35 -9.92 4.46
CA GLY A 24 -7.08 -11.03 5.38
C GLY A 24 -8.07 -11.12 6.53
N LEU A 25 -8.16 -12.29 7.17
CA LEU A 25 -9.12 -12.58 8.24
C LEU A 25 -9.08 -11.57 9.40
N TYR A 26 -7.91 -10.99 9.66
CA TYR A 26 -7.69 -10.06 10.75
C TYR A 26 -7.38 -8.64 10.25
N GLY A 27 -7.63 -8.33 8.97
CA GLY A 27 -7.45 -6.99 8.40
C GLY A 27 -6.01 -6.45 8.44
N ASN A 28 -5.01 -7.32 8.57
CA ASN A 28 -3.62 -6.93 8.85
C ASN A 28 -2.67 -7.18 7.67
N VAL A 29 -3.19 -7.34 6.46
CA VAL A 29 -2.42 -7.63 5.24
C VAL A 29 -2.67 -6.54 4.22
N ILE A 30 -1.62 -6.04 3.58
CA ILE A 30 -1.70 -5.14 2.42
C ILE A 30 -1.48 -5.98 1.16
N ARG A 31 -2.32 -5.82 0.14
CA ARG A 31 -2.17 -6.53 -1.14
C ARG A 31 -1.68 -5.58 -2.24
N LEU A 32 -0.70 -6.05 -3.01
CA LEU A 32 -0.23 -5.37 -4.21
C LEU A 32 -0.86 -6.07 -5.41
N LEU A 33 -1.71 -5.35 -6.14
CA LEU A 33 -2.40 -5.83 -7.34
C LEU A 33 -2.28 -4.80 -8.47
N PRO A 34 -1.06 -4.39 -8.87
CA PRO A 34 -0.89 -3.53 -10.04
C PRO A 34 -1.31 -4.30 -11.32
N PRO A 35 -1.68 -3.60 -12.40
CA PRO A 35 -1.87 -4.24 -13.70
C PRO A 35 -0.54 -4.85 -14.18
N LEU A 36 -0.60 -6.02 -14.84
CA LEU A 36 0.60 -6.68 -15.37
C LEU A 36 1.31 -5.88 -16.49
N THR A 37 0.64 -4.86 -17.03
CA THR A 37 1.15 -3.95 -18.06
C THR A 37 1.62 -2.61 -17.49
N ILE A 38 1.79 -2.49 -16.16
CA ILE A 38 2.32 -1.28 -15.53
C ILE A 38 3.73 -0.99 -16.04
N GLY A 39 4.06 0.29 -16.25
CA GLY A 39 5.43 0.70 -16.55
C GLY A 39 6.36 0.50 -15.36
N GLU A 40 7.65 0.30 -15.61
CA GLU A 40 8.65 0.09 -14.55
C GLU A 40 8.76 1.33 -13.63
N GLU A 41 8.79 2.53 -14.21
CA GLU A 41 8.85 3.79 -13.46
C GLU A 41 7.62 3.99 -12.55
N ASP A 42 6.42 3.69 -13.03
CA ASP A 42 5.19 3.79 -12.24
C ASP A 42 5.16 2.76 -11.10
N LEU A 43 5.66 1.55 -11.36
CA LEU A 43 5.75 0.50 -10.35
C LEU A 43 6.75 0.88 -9.25
N GLU A 44 7.95 1.34 -9.63
CA GLU A 44 8.96 1.81 -8.69
C GLU A 44 8.45 3.00 -7.86
N GLY A 45 7.80 3.97 -8.50
CA GLY A 45 7.20 5.12 -7.81
C GLY A 45 6.12 4.69 -6.81
N GLY A 46 5.25 3.75 -7.19
CA GLY A 46 4.25 3.19 -6.28
C GLY A 46 4.87 2.43 -5.10
N LEU A 47 5.93 1.66 -5.33
CA LEU A 47 6.65 0.95 -4.27
C LEU A 47 7.38 1.92 -3.32
N ALA A 48 7.96 3.01 -3.83
CA ALA A 48 8.56 4.05 -3.00
C ALA A 48 7.53 4.71 -2.07
N ILE A 49 6.34 5.06 -2.59
CA ILE A 49 5.25 5.60 -1.76
C ILE A 49 4.80 4.59 -0.69
N LEU A 50 4.75 3.29 -1.03
CA LEU A 50 4.42 2.23 -0.07
C LEU A 50 5.46 2.16 1.06
N GLU A 51 6.75 2.20 0.73
CA GLU A 51 7.84 2.19 1.73
C GLU A 51 7.74 3.39 2.68
N GLU A 52 7.53 4.60 2.16
CA GLU A 52 7.31 5.79 2.98
C GLU A 52 6.07 5.67 3.89
N SER A 53 5.01 5.04 3.37
CA SER A 53 3.75 4.84 4.13
C SER A 53 3.90 3.80 5.24
N LEU A 54 4.81 2.83 5.10
CA LEU A 54 5.13 1.83 6.11
C LEU A 54 5.95 2.37 7.28
N ALA A 55 6.69 3.47 7.06
CA ALA A 55 7.49 4.15 8.07
C ALA A 55 6.69 5.14 8.94
N ALA A 56 5.42 5.40 8.58
CA ALA A 56 4.51 6.30 9.28
C ALA A 56 3.90 5.71 10.56
#